data_AF-A0A0T6BC70-F1
#
_entry.id   AF-A0A0T6BC70-F1
#
_cell.length_a   1.000
_cell.length_b   1.000
_cell.length_c   1.000
_cell.angle_alpha   90.00
_cell.angle_beta   90.00
_cell.angle_gamma   90.00
#
_symmetry.space_group_name_H-M   'P 1'
#
loop_
_entity.id
_entity.type
_entity.pdbx_description
1 polymer ?
#
loop_
_entity_poly.entity_id
_entity_poly.type
_entity_poly.pdbx_seq_one_letter_code
_entity_poly.pdbx_strand_id
1 'polypeptide(L)'
;MQQIPLSGSAICVKSKNQRLAKTIKIVDVNIRHNRYYLVQGYQEHCRRTHVKGHDIGDIPTKYAVIGLASYEMPVIGTYVDPRILPGFHYKVRLCNRKKYLFNAKPLRLQSIGIGYGKRLTFESDSQLNHANFLWSDSHQDGLAFEIRAVMENMQFWITSGNQILGEATVFRADLPQIEERMEKLEVAVERYSYVKHVHVDVMCHIRMDVNESGVFHNENLVRVYGLAIVRKDSGRRNGYVERIESIALDSQLNLIFTRARKG
;
A
#
# COMPACT_ATOMS: atom_id res chain seq x y z
N MET A 1 20.32 -16.17 1.50
CA MET A 1 20.62 -14.76 1.15
C MET A 1 22.07 -14.48 1.52
N GLN A 2 22.90 -14.06 0.57
CA GLN A 2 24.29 -13.72 0.85
C GLN A 2 24.33 -12.29 1.40
N GLN A 3 24.86 -12.10 2.61
CA GLN A 3 25.06 -10.77 3.17
C GLN A 3 26.22 -10.08 2.43
N ILE A 4 25.97 -8.88 1.89
CA ILE A 4 27.00 -8.07 1.23
C ILE A 4 27.54 -7.10 2.27
N PRO A 5 28.84 -7.18 2.64
CA PRO A 5 29.42 -6.22 3.56
C PRO A 5 29.48 -4.84 2.89
N LEU A 6 29.14 -3.81 3.65
CA LEU A 6 29.10 -2.42 3.22
C LEU A 6 30.06 -1.61 4.10
N SER A 7 30.90 -0.79 3.46
CA SER A 7 31.81 0.14 4.15
C SER A 7 31.56 1.57 3.66
N GLY A 8 31.75 2.56 4.53
CA GLY A 8 31.59 3.99 4.24
C GLY A 8 31.90 4.86 5.44
N SER A 9 31.91 6.18 5.25
CA SER A 9 32.25 7.17 6.27
C SER A 9 30.99 7.88 6.78
N ALA A 10 30.73 7.81 8.09
CA ALA A 10 29.57 8.47 8.70
C ALA A 10 29.87 9.95 9.03
N ILE A 11 29.02 10.86 8.54
CA ILE A 11 29.03 12.28 8.89
C ILE A 11 28.04 12.48 10.04
N CYS A 12 28.57 12.86 11.19
CA CYS A 12 27.80 13.09 12.41
C CYS A 12 27.84 14.57 12.81
N VAL A 13 26.69 15.14 13.18
CA VAL A 13 26.57 16.53 13.64
C VAL A 13 26.08 16.54 15.10
N LYS A 14 26.72 17.36 15.94
CA LYS A 14 26.29 17.64 17.32
C LYS A 14 26.09 19.14 17.49
N SER A 15 24.85 19.56 17.73
CA SER A 15 24.53 20.96 18.00
C SER A 15 24.82 21.33 19.45
N LYS A 16 25.06 22.62 19.74
CA LYS A 16 25.46 23.15 21.06
C LYS A 16 24.55 22.74 22.22
N ASN A 17 23.26 22.47 21.94
CA ASN A 17 22.25 22.07 22.93
C ASN A 17 21.80 20.60 22.83
N GLN A 18 22.52 19.74 22.06
CA GLN A 18 22.19 18.32 21.96
C GLN A 18 23.18 17.46 22.74
N ARG A 19 22.65 16.56 23.59
CA ARG A 19 23.46 15.64 24.41
C ARG A 19 24.20 14.59 23.56
N LEU A 20 23.62 14.19 22.43
CA LEU A 20 24.13 13.16 21.53
C LEU A 20 24.35 13.71 20.12
N ALA A 21 25.38 13.21 19.42
CA ALA A 21 25.58 13.48 17.99
C ALA A 21 24.58 12.67 17.15
N LYS A 22 24.17 13.21 16.00
CA LYS A 22 23.29 12.54 15.04
C LYS A 22 24.03 12.30 13.73
N THR A 23 23.98 11.08 13.22
CA THR A 23 24.49 10.75 11.88
C THR A 23 23.53 11.30 10.84
N ILE A 24 23.96 12.27 10.03
CA ILE A 24 23.10 12.91 9.00
C ILE A 24 23.24 12.24 7.63
N LYS A 25 24.42 11.69 7.33
CA LYS A 25 24.77 11.11 6.04
C LYS A 25 25.89 10.09 6.22
N ILE A 26 25.91 9.03 5.43
CA ILE A 26 27.07 8.17 5.24
C ILE A 26 27.54 8.37 3.80
N VAL A 27 28.79 8.76 3.63
CA VAL A 27 29.43 9.01 2.33
C VAL A 27 30.41 7.90 1.98
N ASP A 28 30.84 7.86 0.73
CA ASP A 28 31.82 6.88 0.22
C ASP A 28 31.40 5.43 0.46
N VAL A 29 30.10 5.16 0.34
CA VAL A 29 29.54 3.84 0.57
C VAL A 29 29.89 2.94 -0.60
N ASN A 30 30.74 1.94 -0.37
CA ASN A 30 31.18 1.02 -1.41
C ASN A 30 30.32 -0.26 -1.39
N ILE A 31 29.54 -0.45 -2.45
CA ILE A 31 28.76 -1.68 -2.67
C ILE A 31 29.16 -2.21 -4.05
N ARG A 32 29.87 -3.35 -4.08
CA ARG A 32 30.30 -4.01 -5.33
C ARG A 32 30.99 -3.02 -6.30
N HIS A 33 31.95 -2.25 -5.80
CA HIS A 33 32.74 -1.25 -6.54
C HIS A 33 32.00 0.00 -7.02
N ASN A 34 30.72 0.17 -6.66
CA ASN A 34 29.98 1.40 -6.93
C ASN A 34 29.93 2.30 -5.68
N ARG A 35 30.11 3.61 -5.88
CA ARG A 35 30.06 4.62 -4.82
C ARG A 35 28.63 5.11 -4.64
N TYR A 36 28.10 4.97 -3.43
CA TYR A 36 26.80 5.47 -3.03
C TYR A 36 26.93 6.46 -1.87
N TYR A 37 25.85 7.17 -1.56
CA TYR A 37 25.67 7.87 -0.29
C TYR A 37 24.37 7.38 0.35
N LEU A 38 24.39 7.16 1.66
CA LEU A 38 23.18 6.86 2.43
C LEU A 38 22.79 8.12 3.19
N VAL A 39 21.53 8.52 3.07
CA VAL A 39 20.96 9.59 3.90
C VAL A 39 20.28 8.92 5.10
N GLN A 40 20.32 9.57 6.26
CA GLN A 40 19.62 9.06 7.43
C GLN A 40 18.13 8.87 7.12
N GLY A 41 17.66 7.62 7.16
CA GLY A 41 16.24 7.31 7.12
C GLY A 41 15.54 7.78 8.40
N TYR A 42 14.27 8.16 8.30
CA TYR A 42 13.47 8.48 9.47
C TYR A 42 13.19 7.18 10.26
N GLN A 43 13.40 7.16 11.58
CA GLN A 43 12.92 6.05 12.41
C GLN A 43 11.39 6.15 12.47
N GLU A 44 10.68 5.39 11.63
CA GLU A 44 9.21 5.43 11.51
C GLU A 44 8.49 5.30 12.86
N HIS A 45 9.07 4.55 13.80
CA HIS A 45 8.59 4.37 15.17
C HIS A 45 8.45 5.66 15.99
N CYS A 46 9.14 6.75 15.62
CA CYS A 46 9.06 8.04 16.29
C CYS A 46 8.25 9.08 15.51
N ARG A 47 7.61 8.70 14.40
CA ARG A 47 6.86 9.64 13.56
C ARG A 47 5.66 10.16 14.32
N ARG A 48 5.62 11.47 14.55
CA ARG A 48 4.47 12.14 15.14
C ARG A 48 3.66 12.82 14.04
N THR A 49 2.42 12.37 13.86
CA THR A 49 1.47 12.93 12.90
C THR A 49 0.40 13.69 13.67
N HIS A 50 0.27 14.98 13.42
CA HIS A 50 -0.78 15.80 14.00
C HIS A 50 -1.99 15.81 13.06
N VAL A 51 -3.16 15.50 13.58
CA VAL A 51 -4.41 15.49 12.82
C VAL A 51 -5.46 16.30 13.56
N LYS A 52 -6.36 16.95 12.81
CA LYS A 52 -7.39 17.81 13.38
C LYS A 52 -8.71 17.51 12.70
N GLY A 53 -9.78 17.37 13.47
CA GLY A 53 -11.12 17.09 12.90
C GLY A 53 -11.61 18.22 12.00
N HIS A 54 -11.23 19.48 12.29
CA HIS A 54 -11.61 20.61 11.44
C HIS A 54 -11.05 20.52 10.01
N ASP A 55 -9.90 19.86 9.80
CA ASP A 55 -9.27 19.71 8.48
C ASP A 55 -10.10 18.79 7.56
N ILE A 56 -11.00 18.00 8.14
CA ILE A 56 -11.85 17.02 7.44
C ILE A 56 -13.33 17.37 7.52
N GLY A 57 -13.66 18.58 8.01
CA GLY A 57 -15.05 19.02 8.21
C GLY A 57 -15.77 18.31 9.37
N ASP A 58 -15.03 17.70 10.29
CA ASP A 58 -15.57 17.10 11.52
C ASP A 58 -15.36 18.04 12.73
N ILE A 59 -15.82 17.61 13.90
CA ILE A 59 -15.70 18.31 15.18
C ILE A 59 -14.24 18.74 15.41
N PRO A 60 -13.95 19.97 15.90
CA PRO A 60 -12.61 20.56 15.95
C PRO A 60 -11.68 19.97 17.04
N THR A 61 -11.58 18.64 17.10
CA THR A 61 -10.64 17.89 17.92
C THR A 61 -9.23 17.95 17.34
N LYS A 62 -8.22 17.73 18.19
CA LYS A 62 -6.80 17.69 17.78
C LYS A 62 -6.15 16.48 18.42
N TYR A 63 -5.47 15.68 17.60
CA TYR A 63 -4.78 14.48 18.06
C TYR A 63 -3.32 14.48 17.58
N ALA A 64 -2.49 13.74 18.30
CA ALA A 64 -1.13 13.42 17.88
C ALA A 64 -0.98 11.90 17.87
N VAL A 65 -0.83 11.33 16.67
CA VAL A 65 -0.63 9.90 16.47
C VAL A 65 0.86 9.63 16.33
N ILE A 66 1.38 8.63 17.05
CA ILE A 66 2.81 8.31 17.06
C ILE A 66 3.05 6.92 16.45
N GLY A 67 4.09 6.80 15.64
CA GLY A 67 4.56 5.52 15.09
C GLY A 67 3.75 5.04 13.88
N LEU A 68 3.23 5.99 13.08
CA LEU A 68 2.67 5.70 11.76
C LEU A 68 3.79 5.51 10.74
N ALA A 69 3.69 4.44 9.95
CA ALA A 69 4.50 4.28 8.76
C ALA A 69 4.07 5.26 7.66
N SER A 70 4.94 5.46 6.67
CA SER A 70 4.70 6.42 5.59
C SER A 70 3.49 6.11 4.70
N TYR A 71 3.12 4.83 4.61
CA TYR A 71 2.02 4.30 3.81
C TYR A 71 0.71 4.15 4.58
N GLU A 72 0.66 4.56 5.85
CA GLU A 72 -0.50 4.37 6.71
C GLU A 72 -1.31 5.65 6.92
N MET A 73 -2.61 5.46 7.13
CA MET A 73 -3.59 6.49 7.41
C MET A 73 -4.05 6.43 8.88
N PRO A 74 -4.06 7.57 9.61
CA PRO A 74 -4.51 7.62 11.00
C PRO A 74 -6.02 7.50 11.17
N VAL A 75 -6.43 6.79 12.22
CA VAL A 75 -7.76 6.86 12.81
C VAL A 75 -7.65 6.99 14.32
N ILE A 76 -8.26 8.02 14.92
CA ILE A 76 -8.19 8.28 16.36
C ILE A 76 -9.34 9.16 16.83
N GLY A 77 -10.03 8.75 17.90
CA GLY A 77 -11.12 9.53 18.48
C GLY A 77 -12.22 9.79 17.46
N THR A 78 -12.53 11.05 17.17
CA THR A 78 -13.48 11.40 16.09
C THR A 78 -12.84 11.40 14.70
N TYR A 79 -11.52 11.52 14.60
CA TYR A 79 -10.80 11.67 13.34
C TYR A 79 -10.64 10.34 12.61
N VAL A 80 -11.09 10.30 11.35
CA VAL A 80 -10.79 9.24 10.38
C VAL A 80 -10.18 9.92 9.16
N ASP A 81 -8.98 9.50 8.73
CA ASP A 81 -8.36 10.06 7.53
C ASP A 81 -9.33 9.98 6.34
N PRO A 82 -9.58 11.07 5.59
CA PRO A 82 -10.58 11.11 4.51
C PRO A 82 -10.29 10.13 3.36
N ARG A 83 -9.06 9.65 3.26
CA ARG A 83 -8.70 8.60 2.29
C ARG A 83 -9.26 7.24 2.71
N ILE A 84 -9.61 7.03 3.97
CA ILE A 84 -10.22 5.78 4.43
C ILE A 84 -11.70 5.78 4.05
N LEU A 85 -12.00 5.10 2.96
CA LEU A 85 -13.36 4.97 2.43
C LEU A 85 -13.87 3.52 2.51
N PRO A 86 -15.18 3.32 2.79
CA PRO A 86 -15.82 2.03 2.62
C PRO A 86 -15.67 1.47 1.21
N GLY A 87 -15.75 0.14 1.10
CA GLY A 87 -15.63 -0.67 -0.11
C GLY A 87 -14.20 -1.00 -0.54
N PHE A 88 -13.18 -0.41 0.07
CA PHE A 88 -11.77 -0.76 -0.14
C PHE A 88 -11.26 -1.69 0.98
N HIS A 89 -10.18 -2.43 0.71
CA HIS A 89 -9.56 -3.33 1.68
C HIS A 89 -8.42 -2.64 2.43
N TYR A 90 -8.33 -2.90 3.73
CA TYR A 90 -7.27 -2.36 4.58
C TYR A 90 -6.70 -3.43 5.50
N LYS A 91 -5.39 -3.36 5.75
CA LYS A 91 -4.79 -3.93 6.96
C LYS A 91 -4.85 -2.89 8.05
N VAL A 92 -5.16 -3.32 9.27
CA VAL A 92 -5.27 -2.44 10.43
C VAL A 92 -4.35 -2.91 11.52
N ARG A 93 -3.58 -2.01 12.12
CA ARG A 93 -2.82 -2.27 13.34
C ARG A 93 -3.03 -1.17 14.36
N LEU A 94 -2.67 -1.47 15.60
CA LEU A 94 -2.65 -0.46 16.66
C LEU A 94 -1.44 0.46 16.46
N CYS A 95 -1.65 1.78 16.57
CA CYS A 95 -0.53 2.72 16.58
C CYS A 95 0.40 2.41 17.77
N ASN A 96 1.69 2.75 17.63
CA ASN A 96 2.73 2.44 18.61
C ASN A 96 2.91 0.94 18.94
N ARG A 97 2.26 0.03 18.20
CA ARG A 97 2.45 -1.42 18.32
C ARG A 97 2.65 -2.03 16.94
N LYS A 98 3.41 -3.13 16.88
CA LYS A 98 3.62 -3.90 15.63
C LYS A 98 2.49 -4.90 15.33
N LYS A 99 1.54 -5.07 16.26
CA LYS A 99 0.49 -6.07 16.17
C LYS A 99 -0.63 -5.60 15.25
N TYR A 100 -0.81 -6.30 14.15
CA TYR A 100 -2.00 -6.18 13.29
C TYR A 100 -3.22 -6.82 13.95
N LEU A 101 -4.37 -6.21 13.71
CA LEU A 101 -5.68 -6.75 14.02
C LEU A 101 -6.10 -7.74 12.93
N PHE A 102 -7.15 -8.52 13.19
CA PHE A 102 -7.72 -9.48 12.22
C PHE A 102 -6.69 -10.45 11.63
N ASN A 103 -5.72 -10.89 12.44
CA ASN A 103 -4.62 -11.77 12.02
C ASN A 103 -3.82 -11.22 10.81
N ALA A 104 -3.71 -9.89 10.71
CA ALA A 104 -3.08 -9.20 9.58
C ALA A 104 -3.76 -9.46 8.22
N LYS A 105 -4.97 -10.03 8.19
CA LYS A 105 -5.75 -10.21 6.97
C LYS A 105 -6.25 -8.84 6.48
N PRO A 106 -6.06 -8.52 5.19
CA PRO A 106 -6.71 -7.36 4.61
C PRO A 106 -8.22 -7.61 4.57
N LEU A 107 -9.01 -6.74 5.18
CA LEU A 107 -10.46 -6.84 5.18
C LEU A 107 -11.07 -5.61 4.52
N ARG A 108 -12.15 -5.81 3.76
CA ARG A 108 -12.94 -4.72 3.20
C ARG A 108 -13.65 -3.94 4.29
N LEU A 109 -13.46 -2.64 4.32
CA LEU A 109 -14.26 -1.74 5.15
C LEU A 109 -15.67 -1.63 4.57
N GLN A 110 -16.70 -1.99 5.32
CA GLN A 110 -18.10 -1.93 4.88
C GLN A 110 -18.77 -0.59 5.21
N SER A 111 -18.49 -0.03 6.38
CA SER A 111 -19.10 1.22 6.83
C SER A 111 -18.26 1.92 7.90
N ILE A 112 -18.48 3.24 8.00
CA ILE A 112 -17.95 4.11 9.05
C ILE A 112 -19.16 4.77 9.72
N GLY A 113 -19.32 4.54 11.01
CA GLY A 113 -20.43 5.11 11.79
C GLY A 113 -20.32 6.62 11.96
N ILE A 114 -21.46 7.29 12.13
CA ILE A 114 -21.57 8.76 12.24
C ILE A 114 -21.29 9.34 13.63
N GLY A 115 -21.17 8.49 14.67
CA GLY A 115 -21.00 8.92 16.07
C GLY A 115 -19.65 9.56 16.40
N TYR A 116 -19.41 9.89 17.68
CA TYR A 116 -18.13 10.42 18.14
C TYR A 116 -17.00 9.38 18.03
N GLY A 117 -17.19 8.22 18.68
CA GLY A 117 -16.47 7.00 18.31
C GLY A 117 -17.04 6.49 16.99
N LYS A 118 -16.25 6.54 15.91
CA LYS A 118 -16.64 6.03 14.60
C LYS A 118 -16.54 4.51 14.64
N ARG A 119 -17.67 3.82 14.48
CA ARG A 119 -17.69 2.36 14.32
C ARG A 119 -17.23 2.00 12.92
N LEU A 120 -16.08 1.35 12.82
CA LEU A 120 -15.46 0.86 11.59
C LEU A 120 -15.85 -0.61 11.44
N THR A 121 -16.75 -0.90 10.51
CA THR A 121 -17.25 -2.27 10.30
C THR A 121 -16.56 -2.87 9.08
N PHE A 122 -15.95 -4.03 9.24
CA PHE A 122 -15.28 -4.77 8.18
C PHE A 122 -16.09 -5.98 7.74
N GLU A 123 -15.76 -6.50 6.57
CA GLU A 123 -16.33 -7.77 6.12
C GLU A 123 -16.01 -8.91 7.08
N SER A 124 -16.95 -9.84 7.18
CA SER A 124 -16.90 -11.01 8.03
C SER A 124 -17.27 -12.22 7.18
N ASP A 125 -16.61 -13.35 7.45
CA ASP A 125 -16.94 -14.63 6.82
C ASP A 125 -18.29 -15.17 7.34
N SER A 126 -18.80 -14.63 8.45
CA SER A 126 -20.11 -14.95 9.02
C SER A 126 -21.10 -13.79 8.88
N GLN A 127 -22.27 -14.06 8.30
CA GLN A 127 -23.39 -13.10 8.22
C GLN A 127 -24.16 -12.95 9.53
N LEU A 128 -24.06 -13.92 10.44
CA LEU A 128 -24.81 -13.94 11.71
C LEU A 128 -24.01 -13.30 12.85
N ASN A 129 -22.69 -13.43 12.82
CA ASN A 129 -21.79 -12.87 13.84
C ASN A 129 -20.86 -11.82 13.22
N HIS A 130 -21.32 -10.56 13.21
CA HIS A 130 -20.51 -9.41 12.79
C HIS A 130 -19.47 -9.05 13.87
N ALA A 131 -18.46 -9.90 14.06
CA ALA A 131 -17.39 -9.67 15.03
C ALA A 131 -16.30 -8.70 14.54
N ASN A 132 -16.25 -8.43 13.24
CA ASN A 132 -15.19 -7.63 12.63
C ASN A 132 -15.53 -6.13 12.65
N PHE A 133 -15.62 -5.53 13.83
CA PHE A 133 -15.72 -4.08 13.96
C PHE A 133 -14.77 -3.53 15.02
N LEU A 134 -14.42 -2.25 14.87
CA LEU A 134 -13.58 -1.50 15.79
C LEU A 134 -14.22 -0.13 16.03
N TRP A 135 -13.93 0.49 17.17
CA TRP A 135 -14.21 1.91 17.36
C TRP A 135 -12.93 2.71 17.23
N SER A 136 -13.01 3.87 16.57
CA SER A 136 -11.87 4.77 16.36
C SER A 136 -11.25 5.30 17.65
N ASP A 137 -11.94 5.19 18.78
CA ASP A 137 -11.51 5.60 20.13
C ASP A 137 -11.17 4.42 21.05
N SER A 138 -11.26 3.18 20.59
CA SER A 138 -10.93 1.99 21.41
C SER A 138 -9.47 1.94 21.87
N HIS A 139 -8.58 2.71 21.25
CA HIS A 139 -7.16 2.74 21.55
C HIS A 139 -6.65 4.17 21.66
N GLN A 140 -6.03 4.50 22.80
CA GLN A 140 -5.53 5.84 23.11
C GLN A 140 -4.55 6.39 22.06
N ASP A 141 -3.75 5.52 21.46
CA ASP A 141 -2.71 5.88 20.49
C ASP A 141 -3.26 5.92 19.05
N GLY A 142 -4.51 5.49 18.84
CA GLY A 142 -5.15 5.37 17.54
C GLY A 142 -4.86 4.06 16.80
N LEU A 143 -5.39 3.99 15.58
CA LEU A 143 -5.27 2.89 14.63
C LEU A 143 -4.53 3.38 13.38
N ALA A 144 -3.75 2.48 12.78
CA ALA A 144 -3.04 2.71 11.53
C ALA A 144 -3.65 1.82 10.44
N PHE A 145 -4.08 2.45 9.34
CA PHE A 145 -4.71 1.80 8.20
C PHE A 145 -3.76 1.77 7.01
N GLU A 146 -3.47 0.58 6.49
CA GLU A 146 -2.71 0.36 5.25
C GLU A 146 -3.71 -0.06 4.16
N ILE A 147 -3.74 0.67 3.02
CA ILE A 147 -4.58 0.30 1.86
C ILE A 147 -4.07 -1.00 1.22
N ARG A 148 -4.99 -1.83 0.74
CA ARG A 148 -4.66 -3.09 0.07
C ARG A 148 -5.46 -3.20 -1.23
N ALA A 149 -4.83 -2.79 -2.33
CA ALA A 149 -5.39 -2.89 -3.67
C ALA A 149 -5.29 -4.32 -4.20
N VAL A 150 -4.08 -4.88 -4.15
CA VAL A 150 -3.76 -6.21 -4.70
C VAL A 150 -3.55 -7.22 -3.58
N MET A 151 -4.15 -8.40 -3.73
CA MET A 151 -4.12 -9.49 -2.76
C MET A 151 -3.71 -10.80 -3.43
N GLU A 152 -3.28 -11.75 -2.62
CA GLU A 152 -2.96 -13.11 -3.08
C GLU A 152 -4.15 -13.72 -3.84
N ASN A 153 -3.85 -14.52 -4.86
CA ASN A 153 -4.80 -15.19 -5.75
C ASN A 153 -5.62 -14.27 -6.67
N MET A 154 -5.39 -12.96 -6.68
CA MET A 154 -5.96 -12.11 -7.72
C MET A 154 -5.33 -12.43 -9.09
N GLN A 155 -6.17 -12.48 -10.12
CA GLN A 155 -5.77 -12.81 -11.48
C GLN A 155 -5.95 -11.60 -12.40
N PHE A 156 -5.02 -11.46 -13.35
CA PHE A 156 -4.97 -10.36 -14.30
C PHE A 156 -4.59 -10.87 -15.68
N TRP A 157 -5.18 -10.27 -16.72
CA TRP A 157 -4.71 -10.42 -18.09
C TRP A 157 -3.56 -9.45 -18.36
N ILE A 158 -2.47 -9.94 -18.93
CA ILE A 158 -1.36 -9.12 -19.41
C ILE A 158 -1.71 -8.70 -20.83
N THR A 159 -1.79 -7.40 -21.09
CA THR A 159 -2.18 -6.85 -22.41
C THR A 159 -1.16 -5.85 -22.92
N SER A 160 -1.01 -5.78 -24.25
CA SER A 160 -0.28 -4.72 -24.95
C SER A 160 -1.19 -4.15 -26.03
N GLY A 161 -1.78 -2.98 -25.76
CA GLY A 161 -2.88 -2.46 -26.58
C GLY A 161 -4.08 -3.39 -26.51
N ASN A 162 -4.57 -3.85 -27.67
CA ASN A 162 -5.72 -4.76 -27.75
C ASN A 162 -5.32 -6.24 -27.74
N GLN A 163 -4.02 -6.57 -27.69
CA GLN A 163 -3.54 -7.94 -27.70
C GLN A 163 -3.36 -8.46 -26.27
N ILE A 164 -3.95 -9.62 -25.98
CA ILE A 164 -3.67 -10.39 -24.76
C ILE A 164 -2.36 -11.16 -24.98
N LEU A 165 -1.42 -10.97 -24.07
CA LEU A 165 -0.10 -11.60 -24.08
C LEU A 165 0.00 -12.77 -23.10
N GLY A 166 -0.93 -12.87 -22.14
CA GLY A 166 -0.97 -13.93 -21.16
C GLY A 166 -1.71 -13.56 -19.88
N GLU A 167 -1.42 -14.30 -18.82
CA GLU A 167 -2.07 -14.22 -17.51
C GLU A 167 -1.05 -14.01 -16.40
N ALA A 168 -1.44 -13.26 -15.37
CA ALA A 168 -0.71 -13.11 -14.12
C ALA A 168 -1.60 -13.46 -12.93
N THR A 169 -1.13 -14.36 -12.07
CA THR A 169 -1.76 -14.67 -10.78
C THR A 169 -0.86 -14.19 -9.65
N VAL A 170 -1.40 -13.40 -8.73
CA VAL A 170 -0.64 -12.88 -7.60
C VAL A 170 -0.33 -14.01 -6.61
N PHE A 171 0.95 -14.32 -6.45
CA PHE A 171 1.45 -15.31 -5.51
C PHE A 171 1.71 -14.72 -4.12
N ARG A 172 2.32 -13.52 -4.05
CA ARG A 172 2.56 -12.82 -2.78
C ARG A 172 2.38 -11.32 -2.92
N ALA A 173 1.79 -10.73 -1.89
CA ALA A 173 1.62 -9.28 -1.77
C ALA A 173 2.03 -8.83 -0.36
N ASP A 174 3.17 -9.30 0.13
CA ASP A 174 3.57 -9.12 1.53
C ASP A 174 4.00 -7.68 1.85
N LEU A 175 4.53 -6.98 0.85
CA LEU A 175 5.01 -5.61 1.00
C LEU A 175 3.86 -4.61 1.15
N PRO A 176 4.08 -3.51 1.90
CA PRO A 176 3.11 -2.44 2.00
C PRO A 176 2.77 -1.84 0.63
N GLN A 177 1.52 -1.46 0.45
CA GLN A 177 1.05 -0.74 -0.73
C GLN A 177 0.80 0.73 -0.37
N ILE A 178 1.15 1.62 -1.29
CA ILE A 178 1.22 3.06 -0.99
C ILE A 178 0.19 3.79 -1.85
N GLU A 179 -0.79 4.42 -1.22
CA GLU A 179 -1.70 5.33 -1.91
C GLU A 179 -0.94 6.60 -2.32
N GLU A 180 -0.79 6.79 -3.64
CA GLU A 180 -0.22 8.01 -4.22
C GLU A 180 -1.25 9.14 -4.17
N ARG A 181 -2.47 8.87 -4.64
CA ARG A 181 -3.56 9.83 -4.68
C ARG A 181 -4.94 9.17 -4.73
N MET A 182 -5.95 9.98 -4.45
CA MET A 182 -7.36 9.63 -4.56
C MET A 182 -8.12 10.73 -5.30
N GLU A 183 -9.00 10.32 -6.21
CA GLU A 183 -9.84 11.19 -7.02
C GLU A 183 -11.31 10.89 -6.75
N LYS A 184 -12.12 11.95 -6.61
CA LYS A 184 -13.58 11.87 -6.50
C LYS A 184 -14.18 12.35 -7.82
N LEU A 185 -14.77 11.44 -8.58
CA LEU A 185 -15.33 11.69 -9.90
C LEU A 185 -16.85 11.75 -9.81
N GLU A 186 -17.45 12.86 -10.20
CA GLU A 186 -18.91 12.95 -10.36
C GLU A 186 -19.32 12.28 -11.68
N VAL A 187 -20.13 11.23 -11.59
CA VAL A 187 -20.58 10.44 -12.75
C VAL A 187 -22.01 10.81 -13.15
N ALA A 188 -22.79 11.29 -12.19
CA ALA A 188 -24.10 11.92 -12.38
C ALA A 188 -24.38 12.82 -11.18
N VAL A 189 -25.46 13.61 -11.23
CA VAL A 189 -25.89 14.50 -10.13
C VAL A 189 -25.88 13.73 -8.80
N GLU A 190 -25.04 14.19 -7.86
CA GLU A 190 -24.85 13.61 -6.52
C GLU A 190 -24.37 12.14 -6.48
N ARG A 191 -23.88 11.59 -7.59
CA ARG A 191 -23.34 10.23 -7.69
C ARG A 191 -21.86 10.28 -8.00
N TYR A 192 -21.08 9.78 -7.06
CA TYR A 192 -19.63 9.85 -7.13
C TYR A 192 -18.99 8.47 -7.20
N SER A 193 -17.97 8.34 -8.04
CA SER A 193 -17.01 7.24 -8.01
C SER A 193 -15.70 7.71 -7.38
N TYR A 194 -15.07 6.84 -6.61
CA TYR A 194 -13.76 7.09 -6.03
C TYR A 194 -12.72 6.24 -6.74
N VAL A 195 -11.61 6.86 -7.15
CA VAL A 195 -10.47 6.20 -7.79
C VAL A 195 -9.24 6.41 -6.92
N LYS A 196 -8.55 5.33 -6.57
CA LYS A 196 -7.30 5.36 -5.81
C LYS A 196 -6.17 4.85 -6.69
N HIS A 197 -5.07 5.58 -6.70
CA HIS A 197 -3.82 5.21 -7.34
C HIS A 197 -2.89 4.63 -6.27
N VAL A 198 -2.61 3.34 -6.35
CA VAL A 198 -1.91 2.61 -5.29
C VAL A 198 -0.67 1.93 -5.87
N HIS A 199 0.51 2.31 -5.41
CA HIS A 199 1.74 1.61 -5.78
C HIS A 199 1.76 0.21 -5.17
N VAL A 200 2.07 -0.77 -6.02
CA VAL A 200 2.15 -2.18 -5.64
C VAL A 200 3.50 -2.77 -6.03
N ASP A 201 3.95 -3.69 -5.19
CA ASP A 201 5.15 -4.50 -5.37
C ASP A 201 4.80 -5.92 -4.93
N VAL A 202 4.57 -6.78 -5.92
CA VAL A 202 3.99 -8.11 -5.73
C VAL A 202 4.79 -9.15 -6.48
N MET A 203 4.71 -10.40 -6.02
CA MET A 203 5.20 -11.55 -6.78
C MET A 203 4.02 -12.20 -7.48
N CYS A 204 4.14 -12.41 -8.79
CA CYS A 204 3.12 -13.05 -9.61
C CYS A 204 3.68 -14.27 -10.32
N HIS A 205 2.85 -15.30 -10.46
CA HIS A 205 3.03 -16.33 -11.45
C HIS A 205 2.53 -15.80 -12.80
N ILE A 206 3.40 -15.78 -13.80
CA ILE A 206 3.09 -15.29 -15.14
C ILE A 206 3.11 -16.45 -16.13
N ARG A 207 2.05 -16.56 -16.93
CA ARG A 207 1.93 -17.48 -18.06
C ARG A 207 1.76 -16.65 -19.33
N MET A 208 2.60 -16.88 -20.33
CA MET A 208 2.58 -16.14 -21.60
C MET A 208 2.01 -17.01 -22.72
N ASP A 209 1.17 -16.42 -23.56
CA ASP A 209 0.63 -17.07 -24.75
C ASP A 209 1.55 -16.76 -25.94
N VAL A 210 2.54 -17.62 -26.18
CA VAL A 210 3.44 -17.48 -27.34
C VAL A 210 2.95 -18.40 -28.47
N ASN A 211 2.32 -17.81 -29.48
CA ASN A 211 2.05 -18.49 -30.75
C ASN A 211 3.22 -18.22 -31.72
N GLU A 212 3.88 -19.31 -32.17
CA GLU A 212 4.38 -19.55 -33.54
C GLU A 212 5.66 -20.42 -33.65
N SER A 213 6.32 -20.85 -32.58
CA SER A 213 7.49 -21.75 -32.75
C SER A 213 7.78 -22.75 -31.62
N GLY A 214 6.80 -23.03 -30.78
CA GLY A 214 6.84 -24.21 -29.92
C GLY A 214 7.60 -24.02 -28.61
N VAL A 215 6.81 -24.10 -27.53
CA VAL A 215 7.20 -24.39 -26.14
C VAL A 215 7.94 -23.27 -25.40
N PHE A 216 7.18 -22.51 -24.61
CA PHE A 216 7.46 -22.33 -23.18
C PHE A 216 6.15 -22.10 -22.40
N HIS A 217 5.49 -23.20 -22.01
CA HIS A 217 4.45 -23.19 -20.95
C HIS A 217 5.10 -23.08 -19.55
N ASN A 218 6.10 -22.21 -19.40
CA ASN A 218 6.77 -22.06 -18.11
C ASN A 218 6.11 -20.91 -17.36
N GLU A 219 5.35 -21.29 -16.34
CA GLU A 219 4.88 -20.40 -15.30
C GLU A 219 6.10 -19.81 -14.57
N ASN A 220 6.33 -18.51 -14.79
CA ASN A 220 7.48 -17.83 -14.20
C ASN A 220 7.03 -17.05 -12.98
N LEU A 221 7.71 -17.25 -11.85
CA LEU A 221 7.52 -16.44 -10.66
C LEU A 221 8.31 -15.14 -10.78
N VAL A 222 7.61 -14.01 -10.82
CA VAL A 222 8.16 -12.73 -11.26
C VAL A 222 7.75 -11.64 -10.30
N ARG A 223 8.67 -10.72 -10.01
CA ARG A 223 8.35 -9.49 -9.28
C ARG A 223 7.75 -8.45 -10.22
N VAL A 224 6.60 -7.93 -9.83
CA VAL A 224 5.79 -6.97 -10.59
C VAL A 224 5.63 -5.71 -9.75
N TYR A 225 6.12 -4.59 -10.27
CA TYR A 225 5.90 -3.27 -9.72
C TYR A 225 4.94 -2.51 -10.60
N GLY A 226 3.98 -1.78 -10.03
CA GLY A 226 3.08 -0.97 -10.84
C GLY A 226 2.20 -0.04 -10.03
N LEU A 227 1.35 0.70 -10.73
CA LEU A 227 0.33 1.56 -10.16
C LEU A 227 -1.05 0.91 -10.34
N ALA A 228 -1.57 0.31 -9.27
CA ALA A 228 -2.92 -0.24 -9.27
C ALA A 228 -3.96 0.88 -9.24
N ILE A 229 -4.87 0.86 -10.19
CA ILE A 229 -6.02 1.75 -10.27
C ILE A 229 -7.20 1.05 -9.60
N VAL A 230 -7.58 1.51 -8.41
CA VAL A 230 -8.67 0.90 -7.64
C VAL A 230 -9.88 1.81 -7.68
N ARG A 231 -10.98 1.29 -8.21
CA ARG A 231 -12.19 2.07 -8.44
C ARG A 231 -13.34 1.56 -7.58
N LYS A 232 -14.12 2.48 -7.04
CA LYS A 232 -15.40 2.19 -6.39
C LYS A 232 -16.47 3.10 -6.97
N ASP A 233 -17.43 2.48 -7.65
CA ASP A 233 -18.54 3.23 -8.26
C ASP A 233 -19.68 3.53 -7.31
N SER A 234 -20.40 4.62 -7.62
CA SER A 234 -21.69 4.91 -7.01
C SER A 234 -22.65 3.73 -7.18
N GLY A 235 -23.23 3.26 -6.08
CA GLY A 235 -24.14 2.11 -6.05
C GLY A 235 -23.44 0.74 -5.94
N ARG A 236 -22.14 0.63 -6.21
CA ARG A 236 -21.38 -0.60 -5.93
C ARG A 236 -20.93 -0.60 -4.47
N ARG A 237 -21.27 -1.68 -3.76
CA ARG A 237 -20.80 -1.89 -2.37
C ARG A 237 -19.29 -2.06 -2.28
N ASN A 238 -18.66 -2.56 -3.33
CA ASN A 238 -17.27 -3.00 -3.31
C ASN A 238 -16.45 -2.20 -4.33
N GLY A 239 -15.26 -1.78 -3.93
CA GLY A 239 -14.24 -1.35 -4.88
C GLY A 239 -13.61 -2.57 -5.54
N TYR A 240 -12.98 -2.34 -6.69
CA TYR A 240 -12.29 -3.36 -7.47
C TYR A 240 -11.04 -2.76 -8.10
N VAL A 241 -10.03 -3.59 -8.35
CA VAL A 241 -8.87 -3.18 -9.14
C VAL A 241 -9.29 -3.17 -10.60
N GLU A 242 -9.26 -2.00 -11.22
CA GLU A 242 -9.61 -1.82 -12.63
C GLU A 242 -8.48 -2.32 -13.53
N ARG A 243 -7.25 -1.94 -13.21
CA ARG A 243 -6.03 -2.37 -13.89
C ARG A 243 -4.79 -2.02 -13.07
N ILE A 244 -3.63 -2.53 -13.48
CA ILE A 244 -2.32 -2.11 -12.97
C ILE A 244 -1.55 -1.49 -14.14
N GLU A 245 -1.14 -0.24 -14.00
CA GLU A 245 -0.42 0.52 -15.01
C GLU A 245 1.08 0.62 -14.70
N SER A 246 1.86 1.08 -15.68
CA SER A 246 3.30 1.35 -15.53
C SER A 246 4.07 0.17 -14.95
N ILE A 247 3.76 -1.02 -15.47
CA ILE A 247 4.29 -2.27 -14.94
C ILE A 247 5.78 -2.37 -15.24
N ALA A 248 6.61 -2.38 -14.20
CA ALA A 248 8.01 -2.79 -14.30
C ALA A 248 8.12 -4.24 -13.86
N LEU A 249 8.64 -5.08 -14.75
CA LEU A 249 8.93 -6.49 -14.49
C LEU A 249 10.42 -6.65 -14.23
N ASP A 250 10.77 -7.64 -13.42
CA ASP A 250 12.18 -7.99 -13.23
C ASP A 250 12.85 -8.28 -14.59
N SER A 251 14.12 -7.90 -14.68
CA SER A 251 14.99 -7.86 -15.85
C SER A 251 14.96 -9.11 -16.75
N GLN A 252 14.68 -10.28 -16.17
CA GLN A 252 14.60 -11.56 -16.90
C GLN A 252 13.44 -11.63 -17.90
N LEU A 253 12.32 -10.95 -17.64
CA LEU A 253 11.16 -10.93 -18.55
C LEU A 253 11.21 -9.81 -19.58
N ASN A 254 11.92 -8.71 -19.31
CA ASN A 254 12.12 -7.66 -20.32
C ASN A 254 12.63 -8.29 -21.62
N LEU A 255 13.58 -9.24 -21.54
CA LEU A 255 14.11 -10.00 -22.68
C LEU A 255 13.06 -10.82 -23.44
N ILE A 256 12.02 -11.32 -22.75
CA ILE A 256 10.92 -12.10 -23.35
C ILE A 256 9.96 -11.15 -24.08
N PHE A 257 9.61 -10.01 -23.47
CA PHE A 257 8.78 -8.98 -24.11
C PHE A 257 9.49 -8.27 -25.29
N THR A 258 10.82 -8.08 -25.26
CA THR A 258 11.53 -7.51 -26.42
C THR A 258 11.55 -8.44 -27.62
N ARG A 259 11.49 -9.77 -27.41
CA ARG A 259 11.44 -10.76 -28.49
C ARG A 259 10.05 -10.83 -29.13
N ALA A 260 8.98 -10.75 -28.34
CA ALA A 260 7.61 -10.71 -28.85
C ALA A 260 7.30 -9.47 -29.71
N ARG A 261 8.03 -8.35 -29.52
CA ARG A 261 7.87 -7.11 -30.32
C ARG A 261 8.56 -7.11 -31.68
N LYS A 262 9.37 -8.13 -32.01
CA LYS A 262 10.12 -8.19 -33.28
C LYS A 262 9.48 -9.11 -34.33
N GLY A 263 8.23 -9.52 -34.13
CA GLY A 263 7.40 -10.21 -35.12
C GLY A 263 6.49 -9.22 -35.82
#